data_AF-A0A947US59-F1
#
_entry.id   AF-A0A947US59-F1
#
_cell.length_a   1.000
_cell.length_b   1.000
_cell.length_c   1.000
_cell.angle_alpha   90.00
_cell.angle_beta   90.00
_cell.angle_gamma   90.00
#
_symmetry.space_group_name_H-M   'P 1'
#
loop_
_entity.id
_entity.type
_entity.pdbx_description
1 polymer ?
#
loop_
_entity_poly.entity_id
_entity_poly.type
_entity_poly.pdbx_seq_one_letter_code
_entity_poly.pdbx_strand_id
1 'polypeptide(L)'
;MPVPDGAHYPIQFEGETRQTCCRGCQAVAQTIIDSGQGAYYTHRTVLPATPQQAEAELAQMGLYDLPEIQESFVRVETENVREAALILENIVCAACIWLNERHIAALPGVLSVEINYATRRARVRWDNSRIQLSAILKAVSDIGYIAHPFDPGRSDDIHRRERNSAIK
;
A
#
# COMPACT_ATOMS: atom_id res chain seq x y z
N MET A 1 -20.56 -28.42 18.77
CA MET A 1 -20.34 -29.04 20.09
C MET A 1 -19.77 -27.96 20.99
N PRO A 2 -20.49 -27.49 22.02
CA PRO A 2 -20.01 -26.41 22.88
C PRO A 2 -18.82 -26.88 23.72
N VAL A 3 -17.91 -25.95 24.00
CA VAL A 3 -16.73 -26.19 24.84
C VAL A 3 -17.19 -26.24 26.31
N PRO A 4 -16.74 -27.21 27.12
CA PRO A 4 -17.07 -27.25 28.54
C PRO A 4 -16.50 -26.04 29.29
N ASP A 5 -17.29 -25.42 30.16
CA ASP A 5 -16.83 -24.33 31.03
C ASP A 5 -15.69 -24.81 31.95
N GLY A 6 -14.60 -24.03 32.03
CA GLY A 6 -13.41 -24.35 32.82
C GLY A 6 -12.29 -25.11 32.07
N ALA A 7 -12.43 -25.34 30.77
CA ALA A 7 -11.39 -25.97 29.99
C ALA A 7 -10.26 -25.00 29.60
N HIS A 8 -9.04 -25.27 30.07
CA HIS A 8 -7.83 -24.51 29.75
C HIS A 8 -7.09 -25.17 28.59
N TYR A 9 -6.81 -24.40 27.55
CA TYR A 9 -6.14 -24.86 26.34
C TYR A 9 -4.94 -23.96 26.02
N PRO A 10 -3.80 -24.16 26.72
CA PRO A 10 -2.63 -23.31 26.59
C PRO A 10 -1.89 -23.55 25.28
N ILE A 11 -1.32 -22.49 24.73
CA ILE A 11 -0.34 -22.49 23.64
C ILE A 11 0.88 -21.66 24.07
N GLN A 12 2.06 -21.98 23.54
CA GLN A 12 3.25 -21.14 23.73
C GLN A 12 3.50 -20.30 22.48
N PHE A 13 3.50 -18.98 22.63
CA PHE A 13 3.78 -18.05 21.54
C PHE A 13 4.74 -16.97 22.03
N GLU A 14 5.88 -16.80 21.34
CA GLU A 14 6.90 -15.78 21.68
C GLU A 14 7.39 -15.83 23.14
N GLY A 15 7.39 -17.02 23.76
CA GLY A 15 7.80 -17.22 25.15
C GLY A 15 6.69 -16.96 26.19
N GLU A 16 5.51 -16.53 25.77
CA GLU A 16 4.34 -16.35 26.64
C GLU A 16 3.34 -17.51 26.49
N THR A 17 2.69 -17.88 27.60
CA THR A 17 1.59 -18.86 27.57
C THR A 17 0.27 -18.14 27.36
N ARG A 18 -0.45 -18.46 26.27
CA ARG A 18 -1.77 -17.89 25.95
C ARG A 18 -2.85 -18.97 25.94
N GLN A 19 -4.10 -18.59 26.25
CA GLN A 19 -5.24 -19.51 26.27
C GLN A 19 -6.03 -19.44 24.95
N THR A 20 -6.49 -20.59 24.48
CA THR A 20 -7.39 -20.69 23.32
C THR A 20 -8.79 -21.12 23.75
N CYS A 21 -9.80 -20.81 22.92
CA CYS A 21 -11.19 -21.07 23.27
C CYS A 21 -11.61 -22.55 23.20
N CYS A 22 -10.84 -23.43 22.54
CA CYS A 22 -11.15 -24.85 22.44
C CYS A 22 -9.92 -25.71 22.05
N ARG A 23 -10.00 -27.04 22.25
CA ARG A 23 -8.96 -27.99 21.78
C ARG A 23 -8.65 -27.87 20.28
N GLY A 24 -9.64 -27.56 19.46
CA GLY A 24 -9.45 -27.39 18.02
C GLY A 24 -8.57 -26.19 17.70
N CYS A 25 -8.84 -25.04 18.33
CA CYS A 25 -8.02 -23.85 18.21
C CYS A 25 -6.61 -24.07 18.78
N GLN A 26 -6.48 -24.81 19.88
CA GLN A 26 -5.18 -25.19 20.44
C GLN A 26 -4.34 -25.97 19.43
N ALA A 27 -4.91 -27.03 18.83
CA ALA A 27 -4.19 -27.87 17.89
C ALA A 27 -3.75 -27.09 16.64
N VAL A 28 -4.63 -26.26 16.08
CA VAL A 28 -4.31 -25.44 14.91
C VAL A 28 -3.25 -24.39 15.25
N ALA A 29 -3.42 -23.65 16.35
CA ALA A 29 -2.49 -22.61 16.75
C ALA A 29 -1.10 -23.18 17.06
N GLN A 30 -1.02 -24.29 17.81
CA GLN A 30 0.26 -24.94 18.11
C GLN A 30 0.96 -25.43 16.82
N THR A 31 0.21 -26.01 15.88
CA THR A 31 0.77 -26.45 14.58
C THR A 31 1.32 -25.28 13.76
N ILE A 32 0.63 -24.13 13.75
CA ILE A 32 1.09 -22.92 13.03
C ILE A 32 2.37 -22.37 13.66
N ILE A 33 2.44 -22.37 14.99
CA ILE A 33 3.60 -21.90 15.75
C ILE A 33 4.80 -22.83 15.53
N ASP A 34 4.59 -24.13 15.67
CA ASP A 34 5.63 -25.16 15.50
C ASP A 34 6.18 -25.19 14.06
N SER A 35 5.34 -24.87 13.07
CA SER A 35 5.75 -24.78 11.66
C SER A 35 6.47 -23.46 11.30
N GLY A 36 6.68 -22.56 12.27
CA GLY A 36 7.34 -21.27 12.03
C GLY A 36 6.50 -20.30 11.18
N GLN A 37 5.23 -20.63 10.93
CA GLN A 37 4.31 -19.80 10.13
C GLN A 37 3.60 -18.73 10.95
N GLY A 38 3.92 -18.59 12.24
CA GLY A 38 3.42 -17.48 13.08
C GLY A 38 3.71 -16.10 12.46
N ALA A 39 4.89 -15.95 11.84
CA ALA A 39 5.28 -14.71 11.14
C ALA A 39 4.40 -14.40 9.92
N TYR A 40 3.77 -15.40 9.29
CA TYR A 40 2.88 -15.20 8.15
C TYR A 40 1.67 -14.32 8.51
N TYR A 41 1.20 -14.38 9.76
CA TYR A 41 0.07 -13.57 10.26
C TYR A 41 0.50 -12.20 10.78
N THR A 42 1.76 -12.00 11.14
CA THR A 42 2.31 -10.70 11.54
C THR A 42 2.32 -9.70 10.38
N HIS A 43 2.48 -10.17 9.14
CA HIS A 43 2.69 -9.30 7.98
C HIS A 43 1.42 -8.88 7.24
N ARG A 44 0.22 -9.36 7.62
CA ARG A 44 -0.99 -9.12 6.82
C ARG A 44 -1.87 -7.97 7.29
N THR A 45 -1.61 -7.41 8.46
CA THR A 45 -2.33 -6.25 9.01
C THR A 45 -1.43 -5.53 10.00
N VAL A 46 -0.54 -4.67 9.53
CA VAL A 46 0.11 -3.71 10.42
C VAL A 46 -0.57 -2.37 10.21
N LEU A 47 -1.64 -2.14 10.99
CA LEU A 47 -1.92 -0.78 11.44
C LEU A 47 -0.66 -0.31 12.18
N PRO A 48 -0.19 0.93 12.01
CA PRO A 48 1.05 1.39 12.61
C PRO A 48 1.06 1.04 14.11
N ALA A 49 2.07 0.27 14.53
CA ALA A 49 2.07 -0.36 15.86
C ALA A 49 2.16 0.66 17.01
N THR A 50 2.45 1.93 16.70
CA THR A 50 2.45 3.07 17.64
C THR A 50 2.11 4.39 16.93
N PRO A 51 1.57 5.40 17.64
CA PRO A 51 1.37 6.76 17.11
C PRO A 51 2.64 7.37 16.51
N GLN A 52 3.81 7.10 17.11
CA GLN A 52 5.10 7.57 16.58
C GLN A 52 5.44 6.96 15.21
N GLN A 53 5.02 5.72 14.94
CA GLN A 53 5.21 5.08 13.63
C GLN A 53 4.24 5.65 12.59
N ALA A 54 2.99 5.90 12.97
CA ALA A 54 2.02 6.58 12.11
C ALA A 54 2.49 8.00 11.76
N GLU A 55 3.07 8.73 12.72
CA GLU A 55 3.66 10.06 12.52
C GLU A 55 4.91 10.00 11.62
N ALA A 56 5.75 8.98 11.77
CA ALA A 56 6.91 8.77 10.90
C ALA A 56 6.51 8.43 9.46
N GLU A 57 5.49 7.61 9.25
CA GLU A 57 4.92 7.33 7.93
C GLU A 57 4.25 8.57 7.33
N LEU A 58 3.51 9.36 8.13
CA LEU A 58 2.94 10.64 7.68
C LEU A 58 4.03 11.64 7.31
N ALA A 59 5.10 11.72 8.09
CA ALA A 59 6.26 12.58 7.81
C ALA A 59 6.99 12.12 6.55
N GLN A 60 7.11 10.81 6.33
CA GLN A 60 7.64 10.24 5.10
C GLN A 60 6.76 10.56 3.89
N MET A 61 5.44 10.54 4.04
CA MET A 61 4.52 10.97 2.97
C MET A 61 4.60 12.47 2.70
N GLY A 62 4.82 13.30 3.73
CA GLY A 62 5.03 14.74 3.60
C GLY A 62 6.30 15.13 2.84
N LEU A 63 7.31 14.27 2.78
CA LEU A 63 8.50 14.49 1.95
C LEU A 63 8.17 14.56 0.45
N TYR A 64 7.11 13.87 0.01
CA TYR A 64 6.66 13.91 -1.38
C TYR A 64 5.96 15.22 -1.77
N ASP A 65 5.69 16.10 -0.80
CA ASP A 65 5.18 17.45 -1.06
C ASP A 65 6.30 18.47 -1.27
N LEU A 66 7.56 18.11 -0.99
CA LEU A 66 8.70 18.99 -1.20
C LEU A 66 8.97 19.17 -2.70
N PRO A 67 9.12 20.42 -3.20
CA PRO A 67 9.35 20.69 -4.62
C PRO A 67 10.55 19.91 -5.19
N GLU A 68 11.64 19.82 -4.43
CA GLU A 68 12.89 19.14 -4.81
C GLU A 68 12.69 17.64 -5.09
N ILE A 69 11.76 17.01 -4.39
CA ILE A 69 11.43 15.59 -4.56
C ILE A 69 10.48 15.43 -5.74
N GLN A 70 9.49 16.32 -5.85
CA GLN A 70 8.50 16.33 -6.93
C GLN A 70 9.12 16.55 -8.31
N GLU A 71 10.19 17.33 -8.45
CA GLU A 71 10.85 17.59 -9.73
C GLU A 71 11.22 16.31 -10.52
N SER A 72 11.46 15.20 -9.82
CA SER A 72 11.86 13.93 -10.45
C SER A 72 10.70 13.10 -11.01
N PHE A 73 9.46 13.28 -10.52
CA PHE A 73 8.32 12.40 -10.90
C PHE A 73 6.98 13.12 -11.09
N VAL A 74 6.89 14.40 -10.75
CA VAL A 74 5.71 15.24 -10.95
C VAL A 74 5.94 16.18 -12.12
N ARG A 75 5.07 16.10 -13.11
CA ARG A 75 5.02 17.04 -14.24
C ARG A 75 4.11 18.20 -13.89
N VAL A 76 4.59 19.41 -14.13
CA VAL A 76 3.80 20.63 -14.03
C VAL A 76 3.16 20.89 -15.40
N GLU A 77 1.84 20.80 -15.50
CA GLU A 77 1.13 21.12 -16.75
C GLU A 77 0.76 22.60 -16.83
N THR A 78 0.27 23.16 -15.73
CA THR A 78 -0.08 24.59 -15.59
C THR A 78 0.32 25.07 -14.21
N GLU A 79 0.07 26.34 -13.88
CA GLU A 79 0.40 26.94 -12.57
C GLU A 79 -0.04 26.05 -11.40
N ASN A 80 -1.27 25.53 -11.45
CA ASN A 80 -1.86 24.74 -10.36
C ASN A 80 -2.06 23.25 -10.69
N VAL A 81 -1.95 22.84 -11.95
CA VAL A 81 -2.16 21.42 -12.32
C VAL A 81 -0.84 20.66 -12.29
N ARG A 82 -0.84 19.59 -11.50
CA ARG A 82 0.27 18.65 -11.37
C ARG A 82 -0.18 17.26 -11.84
N GLU A 83 0.76 16.52 -12.43
CA GLU A 83 0.57 15.13 -12.84
C GLU A 83 1.69 14.27 -12.24
N ALA A 84 1.35 13.12 -11.67
CA ALA A 84 2.34 12.12 -11.22
C ALA A 84 1.98 10.72 -11.70
N ALA A 85 3.01 9.94 -12.01
CA ALA A 85 2.89 8.50 -12.15
C ALA A 85 3.17 7.84 -10.81
N LEU A 86 2.32 6.90 -10.40
CA LEU A 86 2.44 6.13 -9.17
C LEU A 86 2.46 4.63 -9.51
N ILE A 87 3.16 3.83 -8.71
CA ILE A 87 3.01 2.37 -8.70
C ILE A 87 2.14 1.99 -7.50
N LEU A 88 1.12 1.16 -7.77
CA LEU A 88 0.26 0.59 -6.74
C LEU A 88 0.71 -0.82 -6.37
N GLU A 89 0.90 -1.06 -5.08
CA GLU A 89 1.16 -2.38 -4.53
C GLU A 89 -0.12 -3.03 -4.00
N ASN A 90 -0.07 -4.34 -3.77
CA ASN A 90 -1.20 -5.15 -3.29
C ASN A 90 -2.45 -5.16 -4.18
N ILE A 91 -2.34 -4.72 -5.44
CA ILE A 91 -3.37 -4.91 -6.47
C ILE A 91 -3.34 -6.36 -6.96
N VAL A 92 -4.42 -7.10 -6.73
CA VAL A 92 -4.53 -8.53 -7.09
C VAL A 92 -5.70 -8.85 -8.02
N CYS A 93 -6.65 -7.94 -8.23
CA CYS A 93 -7.78 -8.15 -9.12
C CYS A 93 -8.31 -6.84 -9.70
N ALA A 94 -9.15 -6.94 -10.74
CA ALA A 94 -9.77 -5.78 -11.39
C ALA A 94 -10.67 -4.96 -10.42
N ALA A 95 -11.27 -5.61 -9.43
CA ALA A 95 -12.08 -4.92 -8.43
C ALA A 95 -11.23 -3.99 -7.53
N CYS A 96 -9.98 -4.38 -7.21
CA CYS A 96 -9.05 -3.52 -6.48
C CYS A 96 -8.76 -2.23 -7.25
N ILE A 97 -8.61 -2.33 -8.58
CA ILE A 97 -8.35 -1.16 -9.43
C ILE A 97 -9.56 -0.24 -9.45
N TRP A 98 -10.74 -0.77 -9.73
CA TRP A 98 -11.97 0.02 -9.76
C TRP A 98 -12.20 0.75 -8.43
N LEU A 99 -11.93 0.08 -7.30
CA LEU A 99 -12.03 0.69 -5.98
C LEU A 99 -11.05 1.86 -5.83
N ASN A 100 -9.78 1.68 -6.19
CA ASN A 100 -8.75 2.73 -6.10
C ASN A 100 -9.08 3.91 -7.03
N GLU A 101 -9.45 3.65 -8.29
CA GLU A 101 -9.85 4.71 -9.23
C GLU A 101 -11.02 5.52 -8.68
N ARG A 102 -12.07 4.83 -8.21
CA ARG A 102 -13.25 5.50 -7.66
C ARG A 102 -12.95 6.27 -6.38
N HIS A 103 -12.09 5.75 -5.52
CA HIS A 103 -11.71 6.39 -4.28
C HIS A 103 -10.88 7.66 -4.54
N ILE A 104 -9.84 7.57 -5.38
CA ILE A 104 -8.98 8.70 -5.73
C ILE A 104 -9.77 9.77 -6.51
N ALA A 105 -10.62 9.36 -7.48
CA ALA A 105 -11.43 10.28 -8.26
C ALA A 105 -12.45 11.06 -7.42
N ALA A 106 -12.84 10.54 -6.24
CA ALA A 106 -13.77 11.20 -5.34
C ALA A 106 -13.12 12.29 -4.47
N LEU A 107 -11.78 12.37 -4.44
CA LEU A 107 -11.06 13.36 -3.63
C LEU A 107 -11.23 14.77 -4.21
N PRO A 108 -11.62 15.77 -3.40
CA PRO A 108 -11.68 17.15 -3.84
C PRO A 108 -10.31 17.65 -4.33
N GLY A 109 -10.24 18.15 -5.57
CA GLY A 109 -9.00 18.63 -6.18
C GLY A 109 -8.32 17.63 -7.12
N VAL A 110 -8.74 16.36 -7.13
CA VAL A 110 -8.33 15.42 -8.19
C VAL A 110 -9.09 15.74 -9.48
N LEU A 111 -8.36 15.85 -10.58
CA LEU A 111 -8.89 16.18 -11.90
C LEU A 111 -9.11 14.92 -12.76
N SER A 112 -8.17 13.98 -12.69
CA SER A 112 -8.31 12.67 -13.35
C SER A 112 -7.40 11.63 -12.71
N VAL A 113 -7.82 10.37 -12.75
CA VAL A 113 -7.04 9.20 -12.37
C VAL A 113 -7.23 8.09 -13.39
N GLU A 114 -6.14 7.48 -13.82
CA GLU A 114 -6.14 6.33 -14.73
C GLU A 114 -5.20 5.27 -14.18
N ILE A 115 -5.67 4.03 -14.03
CA ILE A 115 -4.85 2.93 -13.53
C ILE A 115 -4.73 1.83 -14.57
N ASN A 116 -3.50 1.51 -14.95
CA ASN A 116 -3.20 0.42 -15.88
C ASN A 116 -3.08 -0.92 -15.13
N TYR A 117 -4.00 -1.86 -15.41
CA TYR A 117 -4.03 -3.18 -14.77
C TYR A 117 -2.74 -3.99 -14.96
N ALA A 118 -2.19 -4.02 -16.17
CA ALA A 118 -1.03 -4.87 -16.49
C ALA A 118 0.24 -4.39 -15.79
N THR A 119 0.39 -3.07 -15.64
CA THR A 119 1.61 -2.45 -15.09
C THR A 119 1.46 -1.99 -13.66
N ARG A 120 0.24 -1.99 -13.10
CA ARG A 120 -0.12 -1.39 -11.80
C ARG A 120 0.30 0.07 -11.67
N ARG A 121 0.42 0.76 -12.81
CA ARG A 121 0.79 2.17 -12.86
C ARG A 121 -0.48 3.01 -12.84
N ALA A 122 -0.57 3.89 -11.87
CA ALA A 122 -1.58 4.94 -11.82
C ALA A 122 -1.00 6.25 -12.36
N ARG A 123 -1.80 7.00 -13.10
CA ARG A 123 -1.52 8.39 -13.46
C ARG A 123 -2.57 9.24 -12.78
N VAL A 124 -2.13 10.17 -11.95
CA VAL A 124 -3.03 11.05 -11.20
C VAL A 124 -2.73 12.49 -11.56
N ARG A 125 -3.77 13.24 -11.91
CA ARG A 125 -3.72 14.69 -12.17
C ARG A 125 -4.55 15.38 -11.11
N TRP A 126 -3.98 16.40 -10.48
CA TRP A 126 -4.64 17.13 -9.40
C TRP A 126 -4.31 18.63 -9.44
N ASP A 127 -5.18 19.39 -8.79
CA ASP A 127 -4.99 20.81 -8.51
C ASP A 127 -4.22 20.97 -7.19
N ASN A 128 -2.96 21.38 -7.29
CA ASN A 128 -2.04 21.55 -6.19
C ASN A 128 -2.41 22.71 -5.24
N SER A 129 -3.37 23.55 -5.61
CA SER A 129 -3.93 24.55 -4.68
C SER A 129 -4.99 23.96 -3.76
N ARG A 130 -5.53 22.77 -4.09
CA ARG A 130 -6.65 22.12 -3.39
C ARG A 130 -6.25 20.86 -2.65
N ILE A 131 -5.34 20.07 -3.21
CA ILE A 131 -4.89 18.81 -2.62
C ILE A 131 -3.40 18.62 -2.90
N GLN A 132 -2.70 18.06 -1.92
CA GLN A 132 -1.28 17.72 -2.03
C GLN A 132 -1.11 16.24 -2.38
N LEU A 133 0.04 15.87 -2.94
CA LEU A 133 0.30 14.48 -3.31
C LEU A 133 0.27 13.56 -2.09
N SER A 134 0.82 14.00 -0.95
CA SER A 134 0.77 13.24 0.31
C SER A 134 -0.65 12.85 0.73
N ALA A 135 -1.64 13.73 0.52
CA ALA A 135 -3.03 13.46 0.83
C ALA A 135 -3.64 12.40 -0.10
N ILE A 136 -3.24 12.39 -1.37
CA ILE A 136 -3.64 11.35 -2.33
C ILE A 136 -3.02 10.00 -1.93
N LEU A 137 -1.74 9.96 -1.59
CA LEU A 137 -1.05 8.75 -1.12
C LEU A 137 -1.70 8.21 0.17
N LYS A 138 -2.04 9.10 1.09
CA LYS A 138 -2.75 8.77 2.32
C LYS A 138 -4.12 8.16 2.06
N ALA A 139 -4.91 8.75 1.16
CA ALA A 139 -6.23 8.20 0.80
C ALA A 139 -6.12 6.78 0.25
N VAL A 140 -5.08 6.48 -0.53
CA VAL A 140 -4.81 5.11 -0.99
C VAL A 140 -4.43 4.17 0.18
N SER A 141 -3.64 4.66 1.14
CA SER A 141 -3.30 3.92 2.36
C SER A 141 -4.52 3.63 3.23
N ASP A 142 -5.46 4.57 3.34
CA ASP A 142 -6.67 4.44 4.17
C ASP A 142 -7.59 3.29 3.70
N ILE A 143 -7.52 2.93 2.41
CA ILE A 143 -8.24 1.76 1.85
C ILE A 143 -7.38 0.49 1.78
N GLY A 144 -6.18 0.49 2.38
CA GLY A 144 -5.31 -0.67 2.55
C GLY A 144 -4.37 -0.97 1.38
N TYR A 145 -4.14 0.01 0.49
CA TYR A 145 -3.20 -0.10 -0.62
C TYR A 145 -2.00 0.81 -0.43
N ILE A 146 -0.89 0.50 -1.07
CA ILE A 146 0.32 1.32 -0.98
C ILE A 146 0.59 1.92 -2.36
N ALA A 147 0.80 3.23 -2.40
CA ALA A 147 1.16 3.96 -3.60
C ALA A 147 2.55 4.58 -3.44
N HIS A 148 3.41 4.40 -4.43
CA HIS A 148 4.74 5.01 -4.47
C HIS A 148 4.89 5.86 -5.72
N PRO A 149 5.50 7.05 -5.63
CA PRO A 149 5.87 7.81 -6.83
C PRO A 149 6.78 7.00 -7.75
N PHE A 150 6.48 7.07 -9.05
CA PHE A 150 7.22 6.39 -10.09
C PHE A 150 7.78 7.41 -11.07
N ASP A 151 9.07 7.33 -11.33
CA ASP A 151 9.76 8.14 -12.33
C ASP A 151 9.63 7.45 -13.72
N PRO A 152 8.81 8.00 -14.64
CA PRO A 152 8.69 7.48 -16.00
C PRO A 152 9.95 7.73 -16.84
N GLY A 153 10.73 8.77 -16.55
CA GLY A 153 11.97 9.11 -17.26
C GLY A 153 13.06 8.05 -17.07
N ARG A 154 13.11 7.41 -15.90
CA ARG A 154 14.06 6.32 -15.62
C ARG A 154 13.70 4.99 -16.29
N SER A 155 12.42 4.75 -16.57
CA SER A 155 11.94 3.49 -17.16
C SER A 155 11.82 3.51 -18.69
N ASP A 156 11.54 4.66 -19.30
CA ASP A 156 11.45 4.77 -20.76
C ASP A 156 12.83 4.59 -21.42
N ASP A 157 13.92 5.03 -20.78
CA ASP A 157 15.28 4.79 -21.25
C ASP A 157 15.69 3.31 -21.24
N ILE A 158 15.16 2.52 -20.30
CA ILE A 158 15.42 1.07 -20.22
C ILE A 158 14.67 0.35 -21.36
N HIS A 159 13.37 0.62 -21.54
CA HIS A 159 12.58 0.01 -22.61
C HIS A 159 12.94 0.50 -24.02
N ARG A 160 13.45 1.74 -24.16
CA ARG A 160 13.97 2.26 -25.44
C ARG A 160 15.28 1.57 -25.82
N ARG A 161 16.16 1.27 -24.85
CA ARG A 161 17.40 0.51 -25.10
C ARG A 161 17.13 -0.94 -25.48
N GLU A 162 16.16 -1.60 -24.84
CA GLU A 162 15.77 -2.98 -25.15
C GLU A 162 15.09 -3.11 -26.53
N ARG A 163 14.25 -2.15 -26.93
CA ARG A 163 13.64 -2.14 -28.27
C ARG A 163 14.68 -1.92 -29.37
N ASN A 164 15.74 -1.17 -29.10
CA ASN A 164 16.82 -0.93 -30.06
C ASN A 164 17.85 -2.08 -30.13
N SER A 165 17.91 -2.97 -29.14
CA SER A 165 18.83 -4.13 -29.15
C SER A 165 18.24 -5.38 -29.79
N ALA A 166 16.94 -5.40 -30.11
CA ALA A 166 16.26 -6.54 -30.76
C ALA A 166 16.18 -6.43 -32.30
N ILE A 167 16.74 -5.38 -32.91
CA ILE A 167 16.73 -5.14 -34.37
C ILE A 167 18.17 -5.18 -34.94
N LYS A 168 19.12 -5.81 -34.26
CA LYS A 168 20.49 -5.99 -34.77
C LYS A 168 20.86 -7.46 -34.95
#